data_AF-A0A7X6MGL8-F1
#
_entry.id   AF-A0A7X6MGL8-F1
#
_cell.length_a   1.000
_cell.length_b   1.000
_cell.length_c   1.000
_cell.angle_alpha   90.00
_cell.angle_beta   90.00
_cell.angle_gamma   90.00
#
_symmetry.space_group_name_H-M   'P 1'
#
loop_
_entity.id
_entity.type
_entity.pdbx_description
1 polymer ?
#
loop_
_entity_poly.entity_id
_entity_poly.type
_entity_poly.pdbx_seq_one_letter_code
_entity_poly.pdbx_strand_id
1 'polypeptide(L)' 'MGDWRKSSYSNTGGQCVEVRDTPQGADVRDTVNREAGHLTFPASEWTALLRTEARQGPRGAQDRMP' A
#
# COMPACT_ATOMS: atom_id res chain seq x y z
N MET A 1 -3.85 15.67 -7.36
CA MET A 1 -4.65 14.45 -7.13
C MET A 1 -3.99 13.36 -7.92
N GLY A 2 -3.53 12.30 -7.25
CA GLY A 2 -2.66 11.30 -7.87
C GLY A 2 -3.41 10.24 -8.66
N ASP A 3 -2.72 9.59 -9.58
CA ASP A 3 -3.18 8.36 -10.22
C ASP A 3 -2.94 7.14 -9.31
N TRP A 4 -3.60 6.02 -9.63
CA TRP A 4 -3.39 4.76 -8.94
C TRP A 4 -1.97 4.24 -9.15
N ARG A 5 -1.28 3.91 -8.06
CA ARG A 5 0.06 3.33 -8.05
C ARG A 5 -0.02 1.90 -7.57
N LYS A 6 0.40 0.96 -8.43
CA LYS A 6 0.50 -0.47 -8.09
C LYS A 6 1.79 -0.72 -7.29
N SER A 7 1.72 -1.54 -6.25
CA SER A 7 2.90 -1.93 -5.47
C SER A 7 3.90 -2.75 -6.30
N SER A 8 5.20 -2.47 -6.16
CA SER A 8 6.28 -3.24 -6.79
C SER A 8 6.48 -4.63 -6.15
N TYR A 9 5.94 -4.85 -4.95
CA TYR A 9 5.98 -6.15 -4.25
C TYR A 9 4.95 -7.16 -4.77
N SER A 10 4.15 -6.77 -5.76
CA SER A 10 3.06 -7.55 -6.35
C SER A 10 3.51 -8.63 -7.37
N ASN A 11 4.80 -8.93 -7.47
CA ASN A 11 5.34 -9.77 -8.55
C ASN A 11 5.29 -11.30 -8.26
N THR A 12 4.94 -11.72 -7.05
CA THR A 12 5.17 -13.12 -6.59
C THR A 12 3.98 -13.81 -5.94
N GLY A 13 2.72 -13.40 -6.15
CA GLY A 13 1.62 -14.14 -5.52
C GLY A 13 0.17 -13.67 -5.69
N GLY A 14 -0.16 -12.84 -6.70
CA GLY A 14 -1.55 -12.49 -6.99
C GLY A 14 -2.25 -11.54 -5.99
N GLN A 15 -1.68 -11.28 -4.83
CA GLN A 15 -2.17 -10.32 -3.83
C GLN A 15 -1.64 -8.91 -4.15
N CYS A 16 -2.13 -8.36 -5.25
CA CYS A 16 -1.66 -7.07 -5.76
C CYS A 16 -2.50 -5.93 -5.19
N VAL A 17 -1.88 -4.92 -4.57
CA VAL A 17 -2.59 -3.71 -4.09
C VAL A 17 -2.22 -2.47 -4.89
N GLU A 18 -3.20 -1.61 -5.11
CA GLU A 18 -3.06 -0.29 -5.72
C GLU A 18 -3.44 0.78 -4.68
N VAL A 19 -2.67 1.88 -4.64
CA VAL A 19 -2.90 3.01 -3.74
C VAL A 19 -2.98 4.30 -4.54
N ARG A 20 -3.87 5.21 -4.16
CA ARG A 20 -4.01 6.55 -4.75
C ARG A 20 -4.07 7.62 -3.66
N ASP A 21 -3.28 8.68 -3.82
CA ASP A 21 -3.35 9.84 -2.93
C ASP A 21 -4.52 10.77 -3.31
N THR A 22 -5.33 11.12 -2.32
CA THR A 22 -6.48 12.03 -2.45
C THR A 22 -6.25 13.28 -1.60
N PRO A 23 -6.97 14.39 -1.83
CA PRO A 23 -6.85 15.58 -0.98
C PRO A 23 -7.20 15.32 0.50
N GLN A 24 -8.01 14.30 0.77
CA GLN A 24 -8.49 13.94 2.10
C GLN A 24 -7.68 12.81 2.75
N GLY A 25 -6.77 12.15 2.01
CA GLY A 25 -5.94 11.06 2.50
C GLY A 25 -5.52 10.10 1.40
N ALA A 26 -5.90 8.83 1.49
CA ALA A 26 -5.52 7.81 0.51
C ALA A 26 -6.61 6.76 0.29
N ASP A 27 -6.70 6.28 -0.94
CA ASP A 27 -7.53 5.13 -1.29
C ASP A 27 -6.65 3.90 -1.53
N VAL A 28 -7.07 2.74 -1.04
CA VAL A 28 -6.40 1.45 -1.22
C VAL A 28 -7.38 0.47 -1.83
N ARG A 29 -6.98 -0.24 -2.88
CA ARG A 29 -7.79 -1.29 -3.48
C ARG A 29 -6.98 -2.50 -3.89
N ASP A 30 -7.69 -3.61 -4.05
CA ASP A 30 -7.15 -4.82 -4.64
C ASP A 30 -7.10 -4.69 -6.17
N THR A 31 -5.97 -5.07 -6.78
CA THR A 31 -5.76 -4.96 -8.23
C THR A 31 -6.57 -5.99 -9.01
N VAL A 32 -6.86 -7.14 -8.40
CA VAL A 32 -7.60 -8.24 -9.02
C VAL A 32 -9.11 -8.00 -8.89
N ASN A 33 -9.55 -7.45 -7.77
CA ASN A 33 -10.95 -7.20 -7.45
C ASN A 33 -11.29 -5.70 -7.48
N ARG A 34 -10.98 -5.01 -8.59
CA ARG A 34 -11.21 -3.56 -8.73
C ARG A 34 -12.69 -3.16 -8.58
N GLU A 35 -13.59 -4.06 -8.96
CA GLU A 35 -15.04 -3.84 -8.94
C GLU A 35 -15.62 -3.98 -7.52
N ALA A 36 -14.88 -4.59 -6.59
CA ALA A 36 -15.28 -4.72 -5.19
C ALA A 36 -15.15 -3.40 -4.40
N GLY A 37 -14.58 -2.36 -5.03
CA GLY A 37 -14.43 -1.02 -4.45
C GLY A 37 -13.03 -0.74 -3.91
N HIS A 38 -12.94 0.27 -3.05
CA HIS A 38 -11.71 0.70 -2.41
C HIS A 38 -11.98 1.12 -0.97
N LEU A 39 -10.95 1.01 -0.12
CA LEU A 39 -10.95 1.53 1.23
C LEU A 39 -10.39 2.94 1.20
N THR A 40 -11.11 3.90 1.77
CA THR A 40 -10.66 5.29 1.91
C THR A 40 -10.18 5.54 3.33
N PHE A 41 -8.97 6.06 3.45
CA PHE A 41 -8.34 6.44 4.71
C PHE A 41 -8.22 7.96 4.80
N PRO A 42 -8.68 8.58 5.89
CA PRO A 42 -8.34 9.97 6.20
C PRO A 42 -6.82 10.17 6.33
N ALA A 43 -6.33 11.36 6.02
CA ALA A 43 -4.90 11.67 6.02
C ALA A 43 -4.20 11.39 7.37
N SER A 44 -4.88 11.61 8.50
CA SER A 44 -4.35 11.31 9.84
C SER A 44 -4.13 9.81 10.05
N GLU A 45 -5.08 8.98 9.65
CA GLU A 45 -5.00 7.52 9.77
C GLU A 45 -3.97 6.95 8.79
N TRP A 46 -3.95 7.45 7.56
CA TRP A 46 -2.95 7.07 6.57
C TRP A 46 -1.53 7.34 7.06
N THR A 47 -1.30 8.51 7.66
CA THR A 47 -0.01 8.86 8.27
C THR A 47 0.32 7.95 9.46
N ALA A 48 -0.66 7.61 10.30
CA ALA A 48 -0.45 6.72 11.43
C ALA A 48 -0.04 5.31 10.97
N LEU A 49 -0.71 4.78 9.94
CA LEU A 49 -0.39 3.50 9.31
C LEU A 49 1.03 3.49 8.72
N LEU A 50 1.41 4.53 7.97
CA LEU A 50 2.77 4.59 7.41
C LEU A 50 3.84 4.70 8.49
N ARG A 51 3.55 5.37 9.62
CA ARG A 51 4.46 5.43 10.76
C ARG A 51 4.61 4.10 11.49
N THR A 52 3.58 3.25 11.54
CA THR A 52 3.73 1.90 12.10
C THR A 52 4.61 1.04 11.22
N GLU A 53 4.47 1.14 9.89
CA GLU A 53 5.30 0.38 8.94
C GLU A 53 6.74 0.89 8.86
N ALA A 54 6.96 2.21 8.89
CA ALA A 54 8.31 2.78 8.90
C ALA A 54 9.13 2.34 10.13
N ARG A 55 8.47 2.05 11.27
CA ARG A 55 9.13 1.50 12.47
C ARG A 55 9.54 0.03 12.32
N GLN A 56 8.96 -0.70 11.36
CA GLN A 56 9.28 -2.11 11.14
C GLN A 56 10.58 -2.30 10.35
N GLY A 57 11.18 -1.22 9.80
CA GLY A 57 12.33 -1.29 8.90
C GLY A 57 12.05 -2.13 7.64
N PRO A 58 12.95 -2.14 6.64
CA PRO A 58 12.83 -3.07 5.53
C PRO A 58 13.03 -4.50 6.04
N ARG A 59 11.93 -5.18 6.40
CA ARG A 59 11.91 -6.62 6.78
C ARG A 59 12.34 -7.57 5.65
N GLY A 60 12.85 -7.05 4.54
CA GLY A 60 13.36 -7.80 3.39
C GLY A 60 14.90 -7.90 3.30
N ALA A 61 15.66 -7.37 4.26
CA ALA A 61 17.14 -7.45 4.24
C ALA A 61 17.73 -8.56 5.13
N GLN A 62 16.90 -9.38 5.79
CA GLN A 62 17.35 -10.37 6.78
C GLN A 62 17.34 -11.82 6.28
N ASP A 63 17.22 -12.06 4.97
CA ASP A 63 17.31 -13.42 4.40
C ASP A 63 18.19 -13.49 3.14
N ARG A 64 19.36 -12.83 3.18
CA ARG A 64 20.44 -13.11 2.23
C ARG A 64 21.81 -12.92 2.88
N MET A 65 22.23 -13.94 3.61
CA MET A 65 23.63 -14.38 3.69
C MET A 65 23.65 -15.91 3.82
N PRO A 66 24.56 -16.65 3.17
CA PRO A 66 25.48 -16.28 2.09
C PRO A 66 24.94 -16.58 0.67
#